data_AF-A0A435B4F3-F1
#
_entry.id   AF-A0A435B4F3-F1
#
_cell.length_a   1.000
_cell.length_b   1.000
_cell.length_c   1.000
_cell.angle_alpha   90.00
_cell.angle_beta   90.00
_cell.angle_gamma   90.00
#
_symmetry.space_group_name_H-M   'P 1'
#
loop_
_entity.id
_entity.type
_entity.pdbx_description
1 polymer ?
#
loop_
_entity_poly.entity_id
_entity_poly.type
_entity_poly.pdbx_seq_one_letter_code
_entity_poly.pdbx_strand_id
1 'polypeptide(L)'
;PSVAAEDLAMIAGQKAVVTRARNSIAGFKVRENMPIGAKVTLRKERMYEFLDRLVNIALPRVRDFRGLNPKSFDGRGNYAMGIKEHIVFPEINYDKVDQVWGMDVIVCTTAKTDDEARALLKAFNFPFRQ
;
A
#
# COMPACT_ATOMS: atom_id res chain seq x y z
N PRO A 1 15.55 -6.72 4.04
CA PRO A 1 14.18 -7.12 3.65
C PRO A 1 13.38 -7.83 4.75
N SER A 2 14.01 -8.45 5.77
CA SER A 2 13.28 -9.11 6.87
C SER A 2 12.45 -8.12 7.68
N VAL A 3 13.07 -7.03 8.16
CA VAL A 3 12.39 -6.00 8.99
C VAL A 3 11.21 -5.37 8.25
N ALA A 4 11.42 -4.88 7.02
CA ALA A 4 10.34 -4.32 6.21
C ALA A 4 9.20 -5.33 5.91
N ALA A 5 9.51 -6.63 5.81
CA ALA A 5 8.50 -7.66 5.62
C ALA A 5 7.72 -7.96 6.91
N GLU A 6 8.38 -7.87 8.06
CA GLU A 6 7.75 -7.99 9.38
C GLU A 6 6.83 -6.80 9.66
N ASP A 7 7.28 -5.58 9.38
CA ASP A 7 6.47 -4.36 9.47
C ASP A 7 5.22 -4.45 8.58
N LEU A 8 5.41 -4.87 7.32
CA LEU A 8 4.29 -5.09 6.41
C LEU A 8 3.34 -6.19 6.91
N ALA A 9 3.87 -7.22 7.56
CA ALA A 9 3.04 -8.28 8.13
C ALA A 9 2.22 -7.80 9.33
N MET A 10 2.79 -6.94 10.19
CA MET A 10 2.08 -6.30 11.30
C MET A 10 0.95 -5.40 10.78
N ILE A 11 1.25 -4.54 9.80
CA ILE A 11 0.27 -3.65 9.17
C ILE A 11 -0.87 -4.45 8.52
N ALA A 12 -0.54 -5.51 7.79
CA ALA A 12 -1.51 -6.27 7.00
C ALA A 12 -2.26 -7.36 7.80
N GLY A 13 -1.80 -7.71 9.01
CA GLY A 13 -2.32 -8.86 9.77
C GLY A 13 -2.10 -10.21 9.05
N GLN A 14 -1.15 -10.25 8.12
CA GLN A 14 -0.87 -11.42 7.28
C GLN A 14 0.61 -11.48 6.95
N LYS A 15 1.21 -12.67 7.06
CA LYS A 15 2.63 -12.88 6.72
C LYS A 15 2.93 -12.40 5.30
N ALA A 16 3.87 -11.46 5.18
CA ALA A 16 4.32 -10.93 3.92
C ALA A 16 5.13 -11.98 3.13
N VAL A 17 5.00 -11.91 1.81
CA VAL A 17 5.76 -12.73 0.87
C VAL A 17 6.94 -11.91 0.34
N VAL A 18 8.16 -12.39 0.55
CA VAL A 18 9.37 -11.78 0.00
C VAL A 18 9.37 -11.96 -1.53
N THR A 19 9.47 -10.85 -2.26
CA THR A 19 9.56 -10.86 -3.71
C THR A 19 11.02 -10.93 -4.14
N ARG A 20 11.27 -11.78 -5.14
CA ARG A 20 12.60 -12.03 -5.69
C ARG A 20 12.70 -11.45 -7.10
N ALA A 21 13.89 -10.99 -7.46
CA ALA A 21 14.17 -10.48 -8.79
C ALA A 21 14.00 -11.59 -9.84
N ARG A 22 13.27 -11.29 -10.92
CA ARG A 22 13.08 -12.22 -12.04
C ARG A 22 14.32 -12.31 -12.94
N ASN A 23 15.02 -11.18 -13.11
CA ASN A 23 16.16 -11.06 -14.01
C ASN A 23 17.33 -10.39 -13.27
N SER A 24 18.55 -10.67 -13.72
CA SER A 24 19.74 -9.93 -13.29
C SER A 24 19.82 -8.58 -14.03
N ILE A 25 20.03 -7.49 -13.30
CA ILE A 25 20.17 -6.14 -13.87
C ILE A 25 21.39 -5.47 -13.23
N ALA A 26 22.46 -5.34 -14.00
CA ALA A 26 23.76 -4.84 -13.51
C ALA A 26 23.68 -3.39 -13.01
N GLY A 27 22.91 -2.52 -13.66
CA GLY A 27 22.76 -1.11 -13.26
C GLY A 27 22.21 -0.92 -11.84
N PHE A 28 21.34 -1.82 -11.39
CA PHE A 28 20.81 -1.84 -10.02
C PHE A 28 21.59 -2.77 -9.09
N LYS A 29 22.66 -3.41 -9.58
CA LYS A 29 23.43 -4.44 -8.87
C LYS A 29 22.56 -5.61 -8.37
N VAL A 30 21.50 -5.93 -9.10
CA VAL A 30 20.55 -7.00 -8.75
C VAL A 30 20.89 -8.27 -9.52
N ARG A 31 20.88 -9.41 -8.84
CA ARG A 31 21.01 -10.75 -9.43
C ARG A 31 19.64 -11.45 -9.44
N GLU A 32 19.44 -12.36 -10.39
CA GLU A 32 18.27 -13.23 -10.44
C GLU A 32 18.06 -13.97 -9.11
N ASN A 33 16.80 -14.13 -8.71
CA ASN A 33 16.36 -14.72 -7.45
C ASN A 33 16.80 -13.98 -6.17
N MET A 34 17.49 -12.84 -6.28
CA MET A 34 17.83 -12.01 -5.12
C MET A 34 16.56 -11.44 -4.47
N PRO A 35 16.41 -11.48 -3.13
CA PRO A 35 15.29 -10.87 -2.44
C PRO A 35 15.39 -9.35 -2.50
N ILE A 36 14.39 -8.70 -3.11
CA ILE A 36 14.41 -7.25 -3.37
C ILE A 36 13.19 -6.50 -2.83
N GLY A 37 12.17 -7.20 -2.35
CA GLY A 37 10.99 -6.55 -1.77
C GLY A 37 10.11 -7.51 -0.99
N ALA A 38 8.94 -7.03 -0.57
CA ALA A 38 7.91 -7.81 0.09
C ALA A 38 6.54 -7.35 -0.40
N LYS A 39 5.56 -8.25 -0.42
CA LYS A 39 4.18 -7.91 -0.72
C LYS A 39 3.20 -8.74 0.10
N VAL A 40 2.00 -8.20 0.25
CA VAL A 40 0.82 -8.91 0.78
C VAL A 40 -0.30 -8.80 -0.25
N THR A 41 -1.19 -9.79 -0.26
CA THR A 41 -2.43 -9.72 -1.04
C THR A 41 -3.56 -10.01 -0.08
N LEU A 42 -4.34 -8.97 0.22
CA LEU A 42 -5.48 -9.04 1.12
C LEU A 42 -6.75 -9.33 0.32
N ARG A 43 -7.60 -10.20 0.83
CA ARG A 43 -8.89 -10.57 0.22
C ARG A 43 -9.94 -10.76 1.31
N LYS A 44 -11.22 -10.63 0.94
CA LYS A 44 -12.37 -10.83 1.85
C LYS A 44 -12.26 -9.92 3.09
N GLU A 45 -12.54 -10.45 4.27
CA GLU A 45 -12.59 -9.73 5.55
C GLU A 45 -11.33 -8.89 5.82
N ARG A 46 -10.14 -9.50 5.78
CA ARG A 46 -8.86 -8.79 6.02
C ARG A 46 -8.63 -7.59 5.09
N MET A 47 -9.14 -7.66 3.86
CA MET A 47 -9.04 -6.55 2.92
C MET A 47 -9.88 -5.36 3.39
N TYR A 48 -11.12 -5.61 3.80
CA TYR A 48 -12.02 -4.56 4.27
C TYR A 48 -11.56 -3.98 5.61
N GLU A 49 -11.04 -4.81 6.53
CA GLU A 49 -10.44 -4.34 7.78
C GLU A 49 -9.21 -3.44 7.55
N PHE A 50 -8.34 -3.83 6.61
CA PHE A 50 -7.20 -2.99 6.23
C PHE A 50 -7.65 -1.69 5.57
N LEU A 51 -8.66 -1.74 4.68
CA LEU A 51 -9.21 -0.57 4.00
C LEU A 51 -9.80 0.43 5.01
N ASP A 52 -10.53 -0.07 6.01
CA ASP A 52 -11.10 0.76 7.08
C ASP A 52 -10.01 1.44 7.91
N ARG A 53 -9.01 0.68 8.39
CA ARG A 53 -7.85 1.25 9.09
C ARG A 53 -7.08 2.24 8.23
N LEU A 54 -6.93 1.96 6.93
CA LEU A 54 -6.24 2.84 6.00
C LEU A 54 -6.95 4.20 5.90
N VAL A 55 -8.25 4.20 5.64
CA VAL A 55 -9.03 5.42 5.41
C VAL A 55 -9.24 6.20 6.70
N ASN A 56 -9.63 5.52 7.78
CA ASN A 56 -10.07 6.18 9.01
C ASN A 56 -8.95 6.46 10.00
N ILE A 57 -7.81 5.76 9.92
CA ILE A 57 -6.71 5.89 10.89
C ILE A 57 -5.41 6.34 10.21
N ALA A 58 -4.95 5.62 9.19
CA ALA A 58 -3.62 5.85 8.63
C ALA A 58 -3.54 7.13 7.79
N LEU A 59 -4.48 7.35 6.86
CA LEU A 59 -4.47 8.51 5.96
C LEU A 59 -4.54 9.87 6.71
N PRO A 60 -5.40 10.05 7.74
CA PRO A 60 -5.41 11.28 8.53
C PRO A 60 -4.10 11.56 9.28
N ARG A 61 -3.28 10.53 9.55
CA ARG A 61 -1.98 10.67 10.24
C ARG A 61 -0.83 10.97 9.27
N VAL A 62 -1.07 10.96 7.96
CA VAL A 62 -0.07 11.35 6.97
C VAL A 62 0.25 12.85 7.11
N ARG A 63 1.53 13.19 7.24
CA ARG A 63 1.96 14.60 7.30
C ARG A 63 1.60 15.35 6.03
N ASP A 64 1.05 16.55 6.19
CA ASP A 64 0.58 17.43 5.09
C ASP A 64 -0.43 16.76 4.15
N PHE A 65 -1.32 15.93 4.69
CA PHE A 65 -2.34 15.25 3.90
C PHE A 65 -3.34 16.23 3.28
N ARG A 66 -3.34 16.32 1.95
CA ARG A 66 -4.26 17.17 1.16
C ARG A 66 -5.30 16.36 0.38
N GLY A 67 -5.49 15.10 0.75
CA GLY A 67 -6.30 14.16 0.00
C GLY A 67 -5.52 13.38 -1.05
N LEU A 68 -6.12 12.27 -1.47
CA LEU A 68 -5.63 11.35 -2.48
C LEU A 68 -5.81 11.92 -3.88
N ASN A 69 -4.87 11.62 -4.78
CA ASN A 69 -4.94 12.08 -6.17
C ASN A 69 -6.06 11.34 -6.93
N PRO A 70 -7.09 12.03 -7.46
CA PRO A 70 -8.18 11.40 -8.19
C PRO A 70 -7.79 10.92 -9.60
N LYS A 71 -6.55 11.17 -10.02
CA LYS A 71 -6.01 10.76 -11.33
C LYS A 71 -5.14 9.49 -11.27
N SER A 72 -4.92 8.90 -10.10
CA SER A 72 -4.06 7.72 -9.93
C SER A 72 -4.76 6.39 -10.26
N PHE A 73 -5.68 6.41 -11.23
CA PHE A 73 -6.32 5.21 -11.76
C PHE A 73 -5.57 4.70 -12.99
N ASP A 74 -5.67 3.40 -13.27
CA ASP A 74 -4.97 2.74 -14.38
C ASP A 74 -5.73 2.73 -15.71
N GLY A 75 -6.87 3.41 -15.81
CA GLY A 75 -7.76 3.39 -16.97
C GLY A 75 -8.70 2.19 -17.03
N ARG A 76 -8.59 1.25 -16.08
CA ARG A 76 -9.39 0.02 -15.99
C ARG A 76 -10.00 -0.17 -14.61
N GLY A 77 -10.19 0.92 -13.87
CA GLY A 77 -10.87 0.88 -12.58
C GLY A 77 -10.03 0.38 -11.40
N ASN A 78 -8.71 0.24 -11.53
CA ASN A 78 -7.84 -0.02 -10.39
C ASN A 78 -7.20 1.29 -9.91
N TYR A 79 -7.07 1.42 -8.60
CA TYR A 79 -6.50 2.62 -7.98
C TYR A 79 -5.17 2.31 -7.31
N ALA A 80 -4.15 3.13 -7.55
CA ALA A 80 -2.85 3.01 -6.91
C ALA A 80 -2.51 4.27 -6.11
N MET A 81 -1.99 4.09 -4.90
CA MET A 81 -1.48 5.18 -4.07
C MET A 81 -0.19 4.78 -3.37
N GLY A 82 0.72 5.73 -3.26
CA GLY A 82 1.96 5.58 -2.49
C GLY A 82 1.82 6.23 -1.11
N ILE A 83 2.27 5.51 -0.09
CA ILE A 83 2.44 6.00 1.28
C ILE A 83 3.95 6.19 1.48
N LYS A 84 4.37 7.41 1.81
CA LYS A 84 5.80 7.72 1.96
C LYS A 84 6.41 7.11 3.22
N GLU A 85 5.62 7.01 4.28
CA GLU A 85 6.09 6.63 5.60
C GLU A 85 5.12 5.62 6.22
N HIS A 86 5.55 4.38 6.42
CA HIS A 86 4.72 3.31 7.01
C HIS A 86 4.41 3.53 8.50
N ILE A 87 5.06 4.47 9.17
CA ILE A 87 4.82 4.82 10.59
C ILE A 87 3.45 5.46 10.85
N VAL A 88 2.70 5.79 9.78
CA VAL A 88 1.32 6.28 9.90
C VAL A 88 0.38 5.22 10.48
N PHE A 89 0.73 3.94 10.33
CA PHE A 89 -0.02 2.82 10.88
C PHE A 89 0.27 2.67 12.38
N PRO A 90 -0.76 2.59 13.25
CA PRO A 90 -0.58 2.45 14.70
C PRO A 90 0.07 1.13 15.11
N GLU A 91 0.05 0.11 14.25
CA GLU A 91 0.72 -1.18 14.47
C GLU A 91 2.24 -1.06 14.49
N ILE A 92 2.79 0.02 13.93
CA ILE A 92 4.23 0.28 13.88
C ILE A 92 4.64 1.11 15.09
N ASN A 93 5.54 0.56 15.91
CA ASN A 93 6.10 1.28 17.04
C ASN A 93 7.26 2.17 16.58
N TYR A 94 7.01 3.48 16.54
CA TYR A 94 7.98 4.50 16.13
C TYR A 94 9.35 4.38 16.80
N ASP A 95 9.39 4.09 18.11
CA ASP A 95 10.65 4.01 18.87
C ASP A 95 11.50 2.79 18.50
N LYS A 96 10.89 1.79 17.84
CA LYS A 96 11.56 0.57 17.36
C LYS A 96 11.87 0.60 15.88
N VAL A 97 11.50 1.67 15.16
CA VAL A 97 11.74 1.77 13.71
C VAL A 97 13.14 2.30 13.46
N ASP A 98 14.02 1.43 12.98
CA ASP A 98 15.38 1.82 12.55
C ASP A 98 15.36 2.62 11.24
N GLN A 99 14.43 2.29 10.34
CA GLN A 99 14.34 2.90 9.01
C GLN A 99 12.90 3.11 8.56
N VAL A 100 12.60 4.31 8.07
CA VAL A 100 11.28 4.64 7.52
C VAL A 100 11.17 4.12 6.09
N TRP A 101 10.29 3.15 5.90
CA TRP A 101 9.89 2.61 4.60
C TRP A 101 8.69 3.34 4.01
N GLY A 102 8.69 3.49 2.69
CA GLY A 102 7.48 3.76 1.91
C GLY A 102 6.83 2.45 1.44
N MET A 103 5.56 2.54 1.03
CA MET A 103 4.84 1.41 0.45
C MET A 103 3.83 1.87 -0.59
N ASP A 104 3.48 0.97 -1.51
CA ASP A 104 2.39 1.17 -2.46
C ASP A 104 1.18 0.32 -2.07
N VAL A 105 0.00 0.92 -2.12
CA VAL A 105 -1.29 0.26 -1.93
C VAL A 105 -2.05 0.31 -3.24
N ILE A 106 -2.43 -0.87 -3.73
CA ILE A 106 -3.19 -1.03 -4.97
C ILE A 106 -4.54 -1.63 -4.63
N VAL A 107 -5.61 -0.89 -4.93
CA VAL A 107 -6.99 -1.36 -4.80
C VAL A 107 -7.45 -1.87 -6.15
N CYS A 108 -7.51 -3.18 -6.28
CA CYS A 108 -8.04 -3.85 -7.46
C CYS A 108 -9.56 -3.96 -7.35
N THR A 109 -10.28 -3.46 -8.34
CA THR A 109 -11.74 -3.53 -8.37
C THR A 109 -12.23 -4.28 -9.61
N THR A 110 -13.53 -4.55 -9.66
CA THR A 110 -14.19 -5.12 -10.84
C THR A 110 -14.79 -4.05 -11.76
N ALA A 111 -14.61 -2.77 -11.42
CA ALA A 111 -15.08 -1.67 -12.26
C ALA A 111 -14.40 -1.71 -13.62
N LYS A 112 -15.10 -1.29 -14.67
CA LYS A 112 -14.55 -1.27 -16.03
C LYS A 112 -13.98 0.09 -16.40
N THR A 113 -14.40 1.14 -15.69
CA THR A 113 -14.00 2.52 -15.93
C THR A 113 -13.49 3.16 -14.65
N ASP A 114 -12.66 4.19 -14.79
CA ASP A 114 -12.12 4.93 -13.66
C ASP A 114 -13.20 5.70 -12.90
N ASP A 115 -14.26 6.14 -13.59
CA ASP A 115 -15.36 6.86 -12.95
C ASP A 115 -16.20 5.94 -12.06
N GLU A 116 -16.47 4.70 -12.48
CA GLU A 116 -17.10 3.67 -11.64
C GLU A 116 -16.24 3.37 -10.40
N ALA A 117 -14.94 3.18 -10.58
CA ALA A 117 -14.02 2.92 -9.48
C ALA A 117 -13.90 4.10 -8.52
N ARG A 118 -13.86 5.33 -9.05
CA ARG A 118 -13.84 6.55 -8.23
C ARG A 118 -15.12 6.71 -7.42
N ALA A 119 -16.29 6.42 -8.01
CA ALA A 119 -17.55 6.43 -7.30
C ALA A 119 -17.58 5.40 -6.16
N LEU A 120 -17.09 4.18 -6.44
CA LEU A 120 -16.96 3.12 -5.43
C LEU A 120 -16.06 3.54 -4.26
N LEU A 121 -14.84 4.01 -4.55
CA LEU A 121 -13.89 4.42 -3.51
C LEU A 121 -14.40 5.62 -2.72
N LYS A 122 -15.10 6.56 -3.36
CA LYS A 122 -15.74 7.69 -2.68
C LYS A 122 -16.84 7.22 -1.72
N ALA A 123 -17.59 6.17 -2.06
CA ALA A 123 -18.57 5.56 -1.16
C ALA A 123 -17.92 4.87 0.05
N PHE A 124 -16.66 4.42 -0.08
CA PHE A 124 -15.82 3.95 1.03
C PHE A 124 -15.08 5.08 1.76
N ASN A 125 -15.54 6.34 1.62
CA ASN A 125 -14.96 7.52 2.25
C ASN A 125 -13.49 7.78 1.90
N PHE A 126 -13.02 7.32 0.73
CA PHE A 126 -11.67 7.68 0.28
C PHE A 126 -11.56 9.21 0.16
N PRO A 127 -10.62 9.84 0.87
CA PRO A 127 -10.50 11.29 0.92
C PRO A 127 -9.78 11.80 -0.34
N PHE A 128 -10.47 11.84 -1.48
CA PHE A 128 -9.92 12.43 -2.70
C PHE A 128 -9.78 13.94 -2.59
N ARG A 129 -8.69 14.49 -3.13
CA ARG A 129 -8.50 15.94 -3.24
C ARG A 129 -9.55 16.53 -4.18
N GLN A 130 -10.25 17.55 -3.70
CA GLN A 130 -11.17 18.38 -4.51
C GLN A 130 -10.39 19.43 -5.29
#